data_AF-A0A1J3CEK7-F1
#
_entry.id   AF-A0A1J3CEK7-F1
#
_cell.length_a   1.000
_cell.length_b   1.000
_cell.length_c   1.000
_cell.angle_alpha   90.00
_cell.angle_beta   90.00
_cell.angle_gamma   90.00
#
_symmetry.space_group_name_H-M   'P 1'
#
loop_
_entity.id
_entity.type
_entity.pdbx_description
1 polymer ?
#
loop_
_entity_poly.entity_id
_entity_poly.type
_entity_poly.pdbx_seq_one_letter_code
_entity_poly.pdbx_strand_id
1 'polypeptide(L)'
;MKISNSLGTVLISILFYVSSVPPFVISSSLKVTIDNHSPSNLKNKGSLVQDKLSHQMINSIKLHGILLWVSMGLLMPMGILFIRIATKANESGRKAKVFLYLHVIFQILTVVLATIGAIMSLRTLENSFDNNHQRLGLALYAAMWLQ
;
A
#
# COMPACT_ATOMS: atom_id res chain seq x y z
N MET A 1 -12.62 -22.22 -27.65
CA MET A 1 -11.28 -21.63 -27.39
C MET A 1 -11.31 -20.11 -27.62
N LYS A 2 -12.09 -19.35 -26.83
CA LYS A 2 -12.25 -17.88 -26.96
C LYS A 2 -11.85 -17.11 -25.68
N ILE A 3 -11.55 -17.83 -24.60
CA ILE A 3 -11.34 -17.30 -23.25
C ILE A 3 -9.93 -16.73 -23.08
N SER A 4 -8.93 -17.33 -23.75
CA SER A 4 -7.53 -16.89 -23.75
C SER A 4 -7.36 -15.44 -24.26
N ASN A 5 -8.07 -15.09 -25.33
CA ASN A 5 -7.89 -13.80 -26.01
C ASN A 5 -8.48 -12.64 -25.20
N SER A 6 -9.53 -12.89 -24.40
CA SER A 6 -10.13 -11.88 -23.52
C SER A 6 -9.29 -11.63 -22.27
N LEU A 7 -8.61 -12.65 -21.75
CA LEU A 7 -7.71 -12.53 -20.61
C LEU A 7 -6.43 -11.78 -21.01
N GLY A 8 -5.89 -12.08 -22.20
CA GLY A 8 -4.74 -11.37 -22.75
C GLY A 8 -5.00 -9.89 -23.01
N THR A 9 -6.16 -9.53 -23.56
CA THR A 9 -6.52 -8.12 -23.81
C THR A 9 -6.70 -7.33 -22.51
N VAL A 10 -7.29 -7.93 -21.48
CA VAL A 10 -7.41 -7.29 -20.15
C VAL A 10 -6.04 -7.10 -19.50
N LEU A 11 -5.17 -8.11 -19.56
CA LEU A 11 -3.78 -8.00 -19.07
C LEU A 11 -3.00 -6.89 -19.78
N ILE A 12 -3.14 -6.76 -21.09
CA ILE A 12 -2.49 -5.70 -21.88
C ILE A 12 -3.03 -4.32 -21.49
N SER A 13 -4.35 -4.17 -21.30
CA SER A 13 -4.94 -2.90 -20.85
C SER A 13 -4.50 -2.52 -19.43
N ILE A 14 -4.39 -3.49 -18.52
CA ILE A 14 -3.87 -3.26 -17.16
C ILE A 14 -2.40 -2.84 -17.21
N LEU A 15 -1.58 -3.51 -18.02
CA LEU A 15 -0.16 -3.19 -18.16
C LEU A 15 0.06 -1.79 -18.74
N PHE A 16 -0.76 -1.40 -19.73
CA PHE A 16 -0.71 -0.07 -20.33
C PHE A 16 -1.15 1.03 -19.33
N TYR A 17 -2.16 0.75 -18.50
CA TYR A 17 -2.62 1.67 -17.48
C TYR A 17 -1.59 1.85 -16.36
N VAL A 18 -0.98 0.75 -15.88
CA VAL A 18 0.08 0.78 -14.86
C VAL A 18 1.34 1.49 -15.39
N SER A 19 1.67 1.34 -16.67
CA SER A 19 2.81 2.04 -17.29
C SER A 19 2.55 3.52 -17.57
N SER A 20 1.28 3.96 -17.65
CA SER A 20 0.92 5.34 -17.97
C SER A 20 0.72 6.22 -16.74
N VAL A 21 0.68 5.64 -15.52
CA VAL A 21 0.60 6.42 -14.28
C VAL A 21 2.03 6.80 -13.87
N PRO A 22 2.40 8.09 -13.86
CA PRO A 22 3.70 8.51 -13.37
C PRO A 22 3.87 8.07 -11.91
N PRO A 23 5.08 7.65 -11.49
CA PRO A 23 5.34 7.25 -10.11
C PRO A 23 5.31 8.47 -9.20
N PHE A 24 4.10 8.90 -8.81
CA PHE A 24 3.91 10.05 -7.94
C PHE A 24 3.54 9.58 -6.54
N VAL A 25 4.56 9.25 -5.73
CA VAL A 25 4.67 9.71 -4.33
C VAL A 25 6.16 9.66 -3.94
N ILE A 26 6.96 10.62 -4.41
CA ILE A 26 8.22 10.96 -3.73
C ILE A 26 7.87 12.02 -2.70
N SER A 27 7.64 11.60 -1.46
CA SER A 27 7.59 12.56 -0.35
C SER A 27 9.04 12.95 -0.04
N SER A 28 9.43 14.11 -0.58
CA SER A 28 10.66 14.79 -0.19
C SER A 28 10.49 15.35 1.22
N SER A 29 11.09 14.70 2.22
CA SER A 29 11.53 15.38 3.45
C SER A 29 12.58 14.55 4.18
N LEU A 30 13.83 14.67 3.74
CA LEU A 30 14.99 14.41 4.59
C LEU A 30 15.91 15.64 4.51
N LYS A 31 15.45 16.76 5.06
CA LYS A 31 16.31 17.89 5.42
C LYS A 31 16.57 17.82 6.92
N VAL A 32 17.38 16.84 7.34
CA VAL A 32 17.96 16.87 8.69
C VAL A 32 19.29 17.61 8.57
N THR A 33 19.25 18.89 8.92
CA THR A 33 20.44 19.69 9.22
C THR A 33 21.17 19.00 10.38
N ILE A 34 22.29 18.34 10.10
CA ILE A 34 23.20 17.88 11.14
C ILE A 34 24.16 19.04 11.44
N ASP A 35 23.81 19.80 12.47
CA ASP A 35 24.72 20.74 13.09
C ASP A 35 25.87 19.96 13.77
N ASN A 36 27.08 20.17 13.26
CA ASN A 36 28.30 19.55 13.76
C ASN A 36 28.89 20.41 14.89
N HIS A 37 28.74 19.98 16.14
CA HIS A 37 29.60 20.45 17.22
C HIS A 37 29.87 19.39 18.32
N SER A 38 31.06 18.77 18.24
CA SER A 38 31.97 18.24 19.32
C SER A 38 31.46 17.30 20.44
N PRO A 39 32.32 16.62 21.24
CA PRO A 39 33.63 16.02 21.00
C PRO A 39 33.61 14.47 21.14
N SER A 40 34.74 13.86 20.82
CA SER A 40 35.04 12.43 20.73
C SER A 40 35.25 11.73 22.08
N ASN A 41 34.98 10.42 22.11
CA ASN A 41 35.44 9.39 23.06
C ASN A 41 34.44 8.71 24.03
N LEU A 42 33.12 8.85 23.83
CA LEU A 42 32.13 7.94 24.46
C LEU A 42 31.05 7.40 23.49
N LYS A 43 31.30 7.47 22.18
CA LYS A 43 30.23 7.43 21.17
C LYS A 43 30.05 6.09 20.44
N ASN A 44 30.91 5.09 20.59
CA ASN A 44 30.93 3.98 19.63
C ASN A 44 29.78 2.95 19.79
N LYS A 45 29.38 2.61 21.04
CA LYS A 45 28.21 1.73 21.27
C LYS A 45 26.88 2.44 21.04
N GLY A 46 26.79 3.70 21.50
CA GLY A 46 25.58 4.52 21.33
C GLY A 46 25.29 4.84 19.86
N SER A 47 26.31 5.21 19.07
CA SER A 47 26.12 5.51 17.65
C SER A 47 25.73 4.29 16.84
N LEU A 48 26.31 3.12 17.11
CA LEU A 48 25.99 1.89 16.37
C LEU A 48 24.57 1.41 16.67
N VAL A 49 24.14 1.45 17.94
CA VAL A 49 22.76 1.11 18.32
C VAL A 49 21.75 2.10 17.74
N GLN A 50 22.09 3.39 17.76
CA GLN A 50 21.26 4.46 17.19
C GLN A 50 21.16 4.38 15.66
N ASP A 51 22.27 4.07 14.98
CA ASP A 51 22.31 3.86 13.53
C ASP A 51 21.50 2.63 13.12
N LYS A 52 21.62 1.54 13.89
CA LYS A 52 20.81 0.32 13.69
C LYS A 52 19.32 0.58 13.89
N LEU A 53 18.92 1.32 14.93
CA LEU A 53 17.53 1.74 15.15
C LEU A 53 17.01 2.62 14.00
N SER A 54 17.83 3.58 13.55
CA SER A 54 17.52 4.46 12.41
C SER A 54 17.28 3.65 11.13
N HIS A 55 18.17 2.70 10.82
CA HIS A 55 18.01 1.81 9.67
C HIS A 55 16.76 0.93 9.76
N GLN A 56 16.44 0.41 10.95
CA GLN A 56 15.21 -0.36 11.17
C GLN A 56 13.96 0.49 10.96
N MET A 57 13.97 1.74 11.44
CA MET A 57 12.87 2.69 11.26
C MET A 57 12.68 3.04 9.77
N ILE A 58 13.76 3.39 9.05
CA ILE A 58 13.70 3.68 7.61
C ILE A 58 13.18 2.48 6.82
N ASN A 59 13.62 1.26 7.16
CA ASN A 59 13.12 0.06 6.51
C ASN A 59 11.62 -0.17 6.78
N SER A 60 11.17 0.08 8.01
CA SER A 60 9.74 -0.01 8.35
C SER A 60 8.90 1.01 7.57
N ILE A 61 9.38 2.25 7.37
CA ILE A 61 8.69 3.26 6.56
C ILE A 61 8.57 2.78 5.11
N LYS A 62 9.66 2.26 4.53
CA LYS A 62 9.65 1.72 3.16
C LYS A 62 8.66 0.56 3.02
N LEU A 63 8.71 -0.40 3.95
CA LEU A 63 7.78 -1.54 3.95
C LEU A 63 6.33 -1.10 4.15
N HIS A 64 6.07 -0.11 4.99
CA HIS A 64 4.72 0.44 5.22
C HIS A 64 4.17 1.01 3.92
N GLY A 65 4.97 1.85 3.25
CA GLY A 65 4.62 2.44 1.95
C GLY A 65 4.35 1.38 0.88
N ILE A 66 5.24 0.39 0.74
CA ILE A 66 5.06 -0.69 -0.25
C ILE A 66 3.80 -1.51 0.05
N LEU A 67 3.57 -1.85 1.32
CA LEU A 67 2.42 -2.68 1.71
C LEU A 67 1.09 -1.95 1.47
N LEU A 68 1.02 -0.66 1.82
CA LEU A 68 -0.15 0.17 1.52
C LEU A 68 -0.32 0.42 0.02
N TRP A 69 0.77 0.54 -0.73
CA TRP A 69 0.72 0.69 -2.19
C TRP A 69 0.19 -0.58 -2.88
N VAL A 70 0.69 -1.77 -2.52
CA VAL A 70 0.16 -3.05 -3.03
C VAL A 70 -1.31 -3.22 -2.63
N SER A 71 -1.66 -2.85 -1.41
CA SER A 71 -3.04 -2.90 -0.91
C SER A 71 -3.98 -1.94 -1.65
N MET A 72 -3.88 -0.65 -1.36
CA MET A 72 -4.82 0.38 -1.82
C MET A 72 -4.56 0.83 -3.24
N GLY A 73 -3.31 0.77 -3.71
CA GLY A 73 -2.92 1.18 -5.06
C GLY A 73 -3.19 0.11 -6.11
N LEU A 74 -3.19 -1.18 -5.74
CA LEU A 74 -3.33 -2.28 -6.70
C LEU A 74 -4.50 -3.23 -6.39
N LEU A 75 -4.53 -3.86 -5.21
CA LEU A 75 -5.51 -4.90 -4.90
C LEU A 75 -6.95 -4.37 -4.83
N MET A 76 -7.18 -3.25 -4.16
CA MET A 76 -8.53 -2.66 -4.06
C MET A 76 -9.10 -2.24 -5.44
N PRO A 77 -8.37 -1.50 -6.29
CA PRO A 77 -8.83 -1.19 -7.64
C PRO A 77 -9.15 -2.45 -8.48
N MET A 78 -8.35 -3.51 -8.34
CA MET A 78 -8.61 -4.80 -9.01
C MET A 78 -9.89 -5.45 -8.51
N GLY A 79 -10.14 -5.43 -7.20
CA GLY A 79 -11.40 -5.87 -6.62
C GLY A 79 -12.60 -5.13 -7.22
N ILE A 80 -12.54 -3.79 -7.26
CA ILE A 80 -13.61 -2.96 -7.86
C ILE A 80 -13.80 -3.26 -9.35
N LEU A 81 -12.71 -3.53 -10.08
CA LEU A 81 -12.80 -3.89 -11.50
C LEU A 81 -13.57 -5.21 -11.69
N PHE A 82 -13.33 -6.21 -10.85
CA PHE A 82 -14.04 -7.49 -10.95
C PHE A 82 -15.54 -7.35 -10.75
N ILE A 83 -16.02 -6.57 -9.77
CA ILE A 83 -17.46 -6.37 -9.59
C ILE A 83 -18.09 -5.61 -10.77
N ARG A 84 -17.37 -4.61 -11.33
CA ARG A 84 -17.84 -3.90 -12.53
C ARG A 84 -17.96 -4.82 -13.74
N ILE A 85 -17.01 -5.73 -13.92
CA ILE A 85 -17.06 -6.76 -14.97
C ILE A 85 -18.21 -7.74 -14.69
N ALA A 86 -18.40 -8.16 -13.44
CA ALA A 86 -19.50 -9.06 -13.06
C ALA A 86 -20.86 -8.48 -13.46
N THR A 87 -21.10 -7.20 -13.15
CA THR A 87 -22.34 -6.49 -13.49
C THR A 87 -22.56 -6.39 -14.99
N LYS A 88 -21.48 -6.24 -15.78
CA LYS A 88 -21.57 -6.22 -17.25
C LYS A 88 -21.76 -7.61 -17.86
N ALA A 89 -21.20 -8.65 -17.25
CA ALA A 89 -21.24 -10.03 -17.73
C ALA A 89 -22.50 -10.82 -17.31
N ASN A 90 -23.53 -10.10 -16.81
CA ASN A 90 -24.72 -10.66 -16.17
C ASN A 90 -25.61 -11.51 -17.10
N GLU A 91 -25.28 -11.59 -18.39
CA GLU A 91 -25.85 -12.53 -19.35
C GLU A 91 -25.59 -14.00 -18.97
N SER A 92 -24.54 -14.28 -18.16
CA SER A 92 -24.26 -15.63 -17.66
C SER A 92 -24.03 -15.64 -16.15
N GLY A 93 -25.06 -16.05 -15.39
CA GLY A 93 -25.05 -16.02 -13.92
C GLY A 93 -23.87 -16.77 -13.27
N ARG A 94 -23.33 -17.82 -13.91
CA ARG A 94 -22.13 -18.52 -13.41
C ARG A 94 -20.87 -17.65 -13.46
N LYS A 95 -20.68 -16.83 -14.51
CA LYS A 95 -19.50 -15.96 -14.62
C LYS A 95 -19.60 -14.78 -13.66
N ALA A 96 -20.79 -14.20 -13.50
CA ALA A 96 -21.04 -13.14 -12.52
C ALA A 96 -20.69 -13.60 -11.10
N LYS A 97 -21.07 -14.83 -10.71
CA LYS A 97 -20.68 -15.43 -9.41
C LYS A 97 -19.16 -15.51 -9.23
N VAL A 98 -18.42 -15.97 -10.24
CA VAL A 98 -16.95 -16.07 -10.16
C VAL A 98 -16.30 -14.71 -9.93
N PHE A 99 -16.71 -13.69 -10.70
CA PHE A 99 -16.16 -12.34 -10.53
C PHE A 99 -16.54 -11.70 -9.20
N LEU A 100 -17.71 -12.02 -8.64
CA LEU A 100 -18.11 -11.59 -7.30
C LEU A 100 -17.23 -12.24 -6.21
N TYR A 101 -16.91 -13.53 -6.32
CA TYR A 101 -15.95 -14.16 -5.41
C TYR A 101 -14.55 -13.54 -5.52
N LEU A 102 -14.08 -13.26 -6.75
CA LEU A 102 -12.80 -12.57 -6.95
C LEU A 102 -12.80 -11.17 -6.33
N HIS A 103 -13.87 -10.40 -6.49
CA HIS A 103 -14.03 -9.10 -5.84
C HIS A 103 -13.84 -9.20 -4.32
N VAL A 104 -14.58 -10.10 -3.66
CA VAL A 104 -14.51 -10.28 -2.21
C VAL A 104 -13.13 -10.73 -1.75
N ILE A 105 -12.50 -11.68 -2.45
CA ILE A 105 -11.15 -12.17 -2.11
C ILE A 105 -10.13 -11.02 -2.16
N PHE A 106 -10.12 -10.23 -3.25
CA PHE A 106 -9.20 -9.09 -3.38
C PHE A 106 -9.47 -8.02 -2.32
N GLN A 107 -10.74 -7.78 -1.97
CA GLN A 107 -11.12 -6.82 -0.94
C GLN A 107 -10.62 -7.27 0.45
N ILE A 108 -10.76 -8.55 0.80
CA ILE A 108 -10.24 -9.11 2.05
C ILE A 108 -8.71 -9.01 2.10
N LEU A 109 -8.01 -9.38 1.01
CA LEU A 109 -6.54 -9.28 0.94
C LEU A 109 -6.07 -7.83 1.15
N THR A 110 -6.79 -6.88 0.55
CA THR A 110 -6.53 -5.44 0.75
C THR A 110 -6.64 -5.07 2.23
N VAL A 111 -7.74 -5.41 2.91
CA VAL A 111 -7.93 -5.07 4.33
C VAL A 111 -6.85 -5.69 5.22
N VAL A 112 -6.44 -6.93 4.93
CA VAL A 112 -5.36 -7.61 5.67
C VAL A 112 -4.02 -6.87 5.49
N LEU A 113 -3.61 -6.56 4.26
CA LEU A 113 -2.35 -5.86 4.00
C LEU A 113 -2.36 -4.44 4.61
N ALA A 114 -3.47 -3.71 4.47
CA ALA A 114 -3.61 -2.39 5.08
C ALA A 114 -3.53 -2.45 6.61
N THR A 115 -4.13 -3.48 7.23
CA THR A 115 -4.06 -3.68 8.69
C THR A 115 -2.63 -3.95 9.15
N ILE A 116 -1.88 -4.80 8.44
CA ILE A 116 -0.46 -5.05 8.74
C ILE A 116 0.34 -3.74 8.60
N GLY A 117 0.07 -2.96 7.56
CA GLY A 117 0.73 -1.67 7.32
C GLY A 117 0.43 -0.67 8.44
N ALA A 118 -0.83 -0.57 8.85
CA ALA A 118 -1.26 0.29 9.95
C ALA A 118 -0.63 -0.11 11.29
N ILE A 119 -0.64 -1.40 11.62
CA ILE A 119 0.01 -1.92 12.85
C ILE A 119 1.50 -1.59 12.85
N MET A 120 2.19 -1.73 11.71
CA MET A 120 3.62 -1.42 11.64
C MET A 120 3.89 0.08 11.80
N SER A 121 3.04 0.94 11.25
CA SER A 121 3.11 2.40 11.48
C SER A 121 2.91 2.74 12.96
N LEU A 122 1.90 2.14 13.60
CA LEU A 122 1.62 2.38 15.03
C LEU A 122 2.75 1.90 15.94
N ARG A 123 3.33 0.73 15.66
CA ARG A 123 4.37 0.13 16.51
C ARG A 123 5.75 0.75 16.34
N THR A 124 6.11 1.17 15.12
CA THR A 124 7.50 1.57 14.81
C THR A 124 7.66 3.07 14.61
N LEU A 125 6.59 3.80 14.27
CA LEU A 125 6.65 5.23 13.96
C LEU A 125 5.98 6.10 15.03
N GLU A 126 5.53 5.51 16.13
CA GLU A 126 4.94 6.21 17.28
C GLU A 126 3.91 7.28 16.84
N ASN A 127 2.97 6.82 16.01
CA ASN A 127 2.07 7.67 15.24
C ASN A 127 1.09 8.44 16.17
N SER A 128 1.35 9.74 16.35
CA SER A 128 0.57 10.69 17.16
C SER A 128 -0.70 11.23 16.46
N PHE A 129 -0.89 10.93 15.17
CA PHE A 129 -1.97 11.45 14.31
C PHE A 129 -2.04 12.99 14.23
N ASP A 130 -0.93 13.68 14.47
CA ASP A 130 -0.86 15.14 14.40
C ASP A 130 -0.78 15.67 12.96
N ASN A 131 -0.35 14.83 12.02
CA ASN A 131 -0.16 15.22 10.63
C ASN A 131 -1.30 14.75 9.73
N ASN A 132 -1.48 15.49 8.63
CA ASN A 132 -2.55 15.21 7.68
C ASN A 132 -2.40 13.85 7.00
N HIS A 133 -1.18 13.34 6.81
CA HIS A 133 -0.95 12.03 6.18
C HIS A 133 -1.48 10.88 7.06
N GLN A 134 -1.21 10.92 8.37
CA GLN A 134 -1.67 9.94 9.35
C GLN A 134 -3.19 10.00 9.54
N ARG A 135 -3.75 11.21 9.65
CA ARG A 135 -5.21 11.41 9.76
C ARG A 135 -5.93 10.90 8.52
N LEU A 136 -5.42 11.20 7.33
CA LEU A 136 -5.95 10.67 6.08
C LEU A 136 -5.82 9.14 6.03
N GLY A 137 -4.67 8.60 6.42
CA GLY A 137 -4.45 7.15 6.49
C GLY A 137 -5.44 6.44 7.40
N LEU A 138 -5.73 7.00 8.58
CA LEU A 138 -6.73 6.47 9.51
C LEU A 138 -8.15 6.54 8.95
N ALA A 139 -8.51 7.67 8.33
CA ALA A 139 -9.82 7.84 7.70
C ALA A 139 -10.02 6.83 6.55
N LEU A 140 -9.00 6.66 5.70
CA LEU A 140 -9.02 5.66 4.63
C LEU A 140 -9.14 4.25 5.21
N TYR A 141 -8.38 3.91 6.25
CA TYR A 141 -8.48 2.61 6.91
C TYR A 141 -9.89 2.32 7.45
N ALA A 142 -10.53 3.31 8.09
CA ALA A 142 -11.91 3.17 8.55
C ALA A 142 -12.89 2.99 7.39
N ALA A 143 -12.72 3.75 6.30
CA ALA A 143 -13.56 3.62 5.11
C ALA A 143 -13.43 2.23 4.45
N MET A 144 -12.23 1.63 4.46
CA MET A 144 -12.02 0.28 3.94
C MET A 144 -12.83 -0.79 4.66
N TRP A 145 -13.03 -0.65 5.96
CA TRP A 145 -13.84 -1.59 6.75
C TRP A 145 -15.34 -1.45 6.47
N LEU A 146 -15.78 -0.28 6.00
CA LEU A 146 -17.17 -0.01 5.68
C LEU A 146 -17.56 -0.46 4.26
N GLN A 147 -16.61 -0.44 3.32
CA GLN A 147 -16.80 -0.78 1.91
C GLN A 147 -16.84 -2.29 1.66
#